data_AF-A0A060WWL7-F1
#
_entry.id   AF-A0A060WWL7-F1
#
_cell.length_a   1.000
_cell.length_b   1.000
_cell.length_c   1.000
_cell.angle_alpha   90.00
_cell.angle_beta   90.00
_cell.angle_gamma   90.00
#
_symmetry.space_group_name_H-M   'P 1'
#
loop_
_entity.id
_entity.type
_entity.pdbx_description
1 polymer ?
#
loop_
_entity_poly.entity_id
_entity_poly.type
_entity_poly.pdbx_seq_one_letter_code
_entity_poly.pdbx_strand_id
1 'polypeptide(L)'
;MSERVSQYQALLHSLPRVNRATLGAVINHLYCVQCFADENQMNMHNLAIVFGPTLFQMDGTDNSAGQVVEDLIQNYQDIFNSSFRDSWT
;
A
#
# COMPACT_ATOMS: atom_id res chain seq x y z
N MET A 1 3.89 15.79 -8.06
CA MET A 1 4.18 14.39 -7.70
C MET A 1 5.21 14.42 -6.59
N SER A 2 4.91 13.82 -5.42
CA SER A 2 5.86 13.76 -4.30
C SER A 2 7.05 12.87 -4.66
N GLU A 3 8.27 13.23 -4.24
CA GLU A 3 9.48 12.41 -4.46
C GLU A 3 9.29 10.97 -3.94
N ARG A 4 8.62 10.83 -2.79
CA ARG A 4 8.29 9.52 -2.20
C ARG A 4 7.38 8.69 -3.11
N VAL A 5 6.37 9.30 -3.73
CA VAL A 5 5.45 8.59 -4.65
C VAL A 5 6.21 8.05 -5.86
N SER A 6 7.11 8.84 -6.45
CA SER A 6 7.95 8.40 -7.56
C SER A 6 8.88 7.25 -7.17
N GLN A 7 9.46 7.30 -5.95
CA GLN A 7 10.28 6.20 -5.42
C GLN A 7 9.46 4.92 -5.23
N TYR A 8 8.24 5.01 -4.67
CA TYR A 8 7.33 3.87 -4.55
C TYR A 8 6.98 3.27 -5.91
N GLN A 9 6.66 4.10 -6.90
CA GLN A 9 6.40 3.61 -8.26
C GLN A 9 7.61 2.86 -8.82
N ALA A 10 8.82 3.41 -8.71
CA ALA A 10 10.03 2.75 -9.19
C ALA A 10 10.28 1.40 -8.50
N LEU A 11 10.07 1.32 -7.18
CA LEU A 11 10.19 0.07 -6.42
C LEU A 11 9.10 -0.95 -6.79
N LEU A 12 7.86 -0.51 -6.96
CA LEU A 12 6.77 -1.40 -7.39
C LEU A 12 7.04 -1.97 -8.79
N HIS A 13 7.60 -1.17 -9.70
CA HIS A 13 7.99 -1.62 -11.03
C HIS A 13 9.14 -2.64 -11.02
N SER A 14 9.99 -2.66 -10.00
CA SER A 14 11.06 -3.66 -9.86
C SER A 14 10.58 -5.00 -9.29
N LEU A 15 9.38 -5.05 -8.70
CA LEU A 15 8.79 -6.30 -8.20
C LEU A 15 8.37 -7.24 -9.34
N PRO A 16 8.46 -8.57 -9.12
CA PRO A 16 7.84 -9.54 -10.02
C PRO A 16 6.36 -9.24 -10.25
N ARG A 17 5.87 -9.48 -11.47
CA ARG A 17 4.50 -9.10 -11.89
C ARG A 17 3.43 -9.57 -10.91
N VAL A 18 3.54 -10.81 -10.42
CA VAL A 18 2.57 -11.39 -9.47
C VAL A 18 2.62 -10.64 -8.14
N ASN A 19 3.81 -10.40 -7.58
CA ASN A 19 3.97 -9.65 -6.33
C ASN A 19 3.42 -8.23 -6.43
N ARG A 20 3.69 -7.52 -7.55
CA ARG A 20 3.13 -6.18 -7.79
C ARG A 20 1.61 -6.21 -7.86
N ALA A 21 1.03 -7.16 -8.59
CA ALA A 21 -0.42 -7.30 -8.72
C ALA A 21 -1.08 -7.64 -7.38
N THR A 22 -0.52 -8.58 -6.62
CA THR A 22 -1.00 -8.95 -5.28
C THR A 22 -0.93 -7.77 -4.33
N LEU A 23 0.21 -7.08 -4.27
CA LEU A 23 0.37 -5.91 -3.41
C LEU A 23 -0.62 -4.80 -3.80
N GLY A 24 -0.78 -4.51 -5.09
CA GLY A 24 -1.76 -3.54 -5.57
C GLY A 24 -3.20 -3.89 -5.18
N ALA A 25 -3.58 -5.16 -5.27
CA ALA A 25 -4.90 -5.63 -4.85
C ALA A 25 -5.12 -5.50 -3.34
N VAL A 26 -4.10 -5.85 -2.53
CA VAL A 26 -4.16 -5.70 -1.07
C VAL A 26 -4.26 -4.22 -0.68
N ILE A 27 -3.38 -3.35 -1.19
CA ILE A 27 -3.43 -1.92 -0.85
C ILE A 27 -4.73 -1.28 -1.32
N ASN A 28 -5.26 -1.65 -2.48
CA ASN A 28 -6.60 -1.21 -2.92
C ASN A 28 -7.69 -1.59 -1.92
N HIS A 29 -7.69 -2.83 -1.43
CA HIS A 29 -8.65 -3.28 -0.44
C HIS A 29 -8.53 -2.48 0.87
N LEU A 30 -7.31 -2.27 1.37
CA LEU A 30 -7.07 -1.47 2.58
C LEU A 30 -7.47 0.00 2.42
N TYR A 31 -7.24 0.58 1.23
CA TYR A 31 -7.73 1.92 0.88
C TYR A 31 -9.26 2.00 0.94
N CYS A 32 -9.96 1.00 0.39
CA CYS A 32 -11.42 0.93 0.52
C CYS A 32 -11.86 0.79 1.98
N VAL A 33 -11.22 -0.07 2.78
CA VAL A 33 -11.57 -0.25 4.20
C VAL A 33 -11.45 1.07 4.97
N GLN A 34 -10.34 1.80 4.80
CA GLN A 34 -10.17 3.06 5.53
C GLN A 34 -11.14 4.17 5.09
N CYS A 35 -11.70 4.11 3.88
CA CYS A 35 -12.75 5.06 3.45
C CYS A 35 -14.03 4.94 4.31
N PHE A 36 -14.22 3.82 5.00
CA PHE A 36 -15.36 3.58 5.89
C PHE A 36 -14.92 3.51 7.36
N ALA A 37 -13.81 4.17 7.73
CA ALA A 37 -13.24 4.12 9.08
C ALA A 37 -14.22 4.60 10.16
N ASP A 38 -15.14 5.51 9.85
CA ASP A 38 -16.16 5.97 10.80
C ASP A 38 -17.14 4.86 11.21
N GLU A 39 -17.33 3.85 10.36
CA GLU A 39 -18.22 2.70 10.60
C GLU A 39 -17.43 1.50 11.12
N ASN A 40 -16.36 1.12 10.43
CA ASN A 40 -15.60 -0.10 10.72
C ASN A 40 -14.46 0.09 11.75
N GLN A 41 -14.20 1.34 12.18
CA GLN A 41 -13.17 1.72 13.15
C GLN A 41 -11.72 1.42 12.71
N MET A 42 -11.51 1.10 11.43
CA MET A 42 -10.21 0.78 10.86
C MET A 42 -9.72 1.94 10.00
N ASN A 43 -9.10 2.92 10.64
CA ASN A 43 -8.34 3.95 9.93
C ASN A 43 -7.03 3.39 9.34
N MET A 44 -6.40 4.18 8.49
CA MET A 44 -5.14 3.82 7.82
C MET A 44 -4.02 3.42 8.78
N HIS A 45 -3.89 4.12 9.91
CA HIS A 45 -2.87 3.84 10.92
C HIS A 45 -3.09 2.47 11.59
N ASN A 46 -4.34 2.16 11.97
CA ASN A 46 -4.70 0.85 12.53
C ASN A 46 -4.43 -0.28 11.54
N LEU A 47 -4.73 -0.06 10.26
CA LEU A 47 -4.44 -1.03 9.20
C LEU A 47 -2.93 -1.22 9.02
N ALA A 48 -2.14 -0.15 9.07
CA ALA A 48 -0.69 -0.20 8.96
C ALA A 48 -0.02 -0.99 10.09
N ILE A 49 -0.51 -0.88 11.33
CA ILE A 49 -0.03 -1.66 12.48
C ILE A 49 -0.23 -3.17 12.24
N VAL A 50 -1.38 -3.57 11.71
CA VAL A 50 -1.73 -4.98 11.51
C VAL A 50 -1.05 -5.56 10.26
N PHE A 51 -1.09 -4.83 9.15
CA PHE A 51 -0.61 -5.33 7.86
C PHE A 51 0.87 -5.06 7.60
N GLY A 52 1.48 -4.07 8.24
CA GLY A 52 2.91 -3.76 8.09
C GLY A 52 3.82 -4.96 8.33
N PRO A 53 3.78 -5.60 9.52
CA PRO A 53 4.59 -6.78 9.81
C PRO A 53 4.32 -7.94 8.85
N THR A 54 3.04 -8.15 8.50
CA THR A 54 2.60 -9.25 7.63
C THR A 54 3.08 -9.08 6.19
N LEU A 55 3.06 -7.87 5.64
CA LEU A 55 3.45 -7.60 4.25
C LEU A 55 4.97 -7.57 4.07
N PHE A 56 5.71 -7.05 5.06
CA PHE A 56 7.15 -6.87 4.96
C PHE A 56 7.98 -7.90 5.75
N GLN A 57 7.33 -8.90 6.34
CA GLN A 57 7.95 -9.97 7.14
C GLN A 57 8.88 -9.43 8.24
N MET A 58 8.54 -8.28 8.80
CA MET A 58 9.28 -7.68 9.89
C MET A 58 8.69 -8.15 11.22
N ASP A 59 9.55 -8.40 12.19
CA ASP A 59 9.27 -8.93 13.52
C ASP A 59 8.52 -7.93 14.44
N GLY A 60 7.92 -6.88 13.86
CA GLY A 60 7.12 -5.88 14.57
C GLY A 60 7.93 -4.93 15.45
N THR A 61 9.26 -5.07 15.48
CA THR A 61 10.19 -4.22 16.24
C THR A 61 10.55 -2.94 15.48
N ASP A 62 10.39 -2.94 14.15
CA ASP A 62 10.62 -1.78 13.29
C ASP A 62 9.31 -1.16 12.80
N ASN A 63 9.05 0.08 13.21
CA ASN A 63 7.89 0.87 12.78
C ASN A 63 7.95 1.28 11.30
N SER A 64 9.07 1.05 10.61
CA SER A 64 9.24 1.40 9.20
C SER A 64 8.23 0.66 8.28
N ALA A 65 7.87 -0.59 8.59
CA ALA A 65 6.85 -1.35 7.86
C ALA A 65 5.49 -0.64 7.86
N GLY A 66 5.06 -0.24 9.06
CA GLY A 66 3.79 0.44 9.25
C GLY A 66 3.76 1.75 8.47
N GLN A 67 4.82 2.55 8.57
CA GLN A 67 4.92 3.80 7.83
C GLN A 67 4.83 3.60 6.31
N VAL A 68 5.47 2.56 5.77
CA VAL A 68 5.36 2.25 4.33
C VAL A 68 3.94 1.87 3.95
N VAL A 69 3.25 1.02 4.74
CA VAL A 69 1.86 0.66 4.46
C VAL A 69 0.93 1.87 4.54
N GLU A 70 1.11 2.72 5.55
CA GLU A 70 0.35 3.95 5.73
C GLU A 70 0.53 4.87 4.50
N ASP A 71 1.78 5.13 4.09
CA ASP A 71 2.08 5.92 2.89
C ASP A 71 1.46 5.32 1.61
N LEU A 72 1.50 4.00 1.44
CA LEU A 72 0.92 3.30 0.28
C LEU A 72 -0.60 3.44 0.23
N ILE A 73 -1.28 3.36 1.37
CA ILE A 73 -2.74 3.54 1.45
C ILE A 73 -3.10 5.01 1.22
N GLN A 74 -2.39 5.96 1.85
CA GLN A 74 -2.65 7.39 1.71
C GLN A 74 -2.53 7.86 0.28
N ASN A 75 -1.51 7.38 -0.43
CA ASN A 75 -1.18 7.81 -1.78
C ASN A 75 -1.61 6.76 -2.83
N TYR A 76 -2.56 5.89 -2.50
CA TYR A 76 -2.97 4.76 -3.36
C TYR A 76 -3.28 5.21 -4.79
N GLN A 77 -4.07 6.28 -4.95
CA GLN A 77 -4.45 6.79 -6.27
C GLN A 77 -3.23 7.27 -7.06
N ASP A 78 -2.32 8.02 -6.45
CA ASP A 78 -1.14 8.53 -7.16
C ASP A 78 -0.12 7.42 -7.49
N ILE A 79 -0.01 6.42 -6.62
CA ILE A 79 0.96 5.32 -6.77
C ILE A 79 0.46 4.29 -7.79
N PHE A 80 -0.81 3.88 -7.72
CA PHE A 80 -1.33 2.73 -8.46
C PHE A 80 -2.23 3.08 -9.66
N ASN A 81 -2.82 4.28 -9.73
CA ASN A 81 -3.69 4.65 -10.87
C ASN A 81 -2.90 4.81 -12.18
N SER A 82 -1.61 5.14 -12.11
CA SER A 82 -0.69 5.12 -13.27
C SER A 82 -0.31 3.70 -13.72
N SER A 83 -0.40 2.68 -12.85
CA SER A 83 0.02 1.30 -13.15
C SER A 83 -1.15 0.37 -13.52
N PHE A 84 -2.37 0.70 -13.08
CA PHE A 84 -3.56 -0.14 -13.33
C PHE A 84 -4.02 -0.10 -14.80
N ARG A 85 -3.70 0.99 -15.51
CA ARG A 85 -4.09 1.17 -16.92
C ARG A 85 -3.29 0.29 -17.89
N ASP A 86 -2.10 -0.15 -17.49
CA ASP A 86 -1.17 -0.92 -18.34
C ASP A 86 -1.14 -2.42 -17.99
N SER A 87 -1.94 -2.87 -17.01
CA SER A 87 -1.85 -4.23 -16.45
C SER A 87 -2.86 -5.24 -17.02
N TRP A 88 -3.76 -4.80 -17.92
CA TRP A 88 -4.81 -5.62 -18.55
C TRP A 88 -4.79 -5.61 -20.10
N THR A 89 -3.72 -5.11 -20.71
CA THR A 89 -3.38 -5.27 -22.15
C THR A 89 -2.06 -5.99 -22.28
#